data_AF-A0A4R6KRF0-F1
#
_entry.id   AF-A0A4R6KRF0-F1
#
_cell.length_a   1.000
_cell.length_b   1.000
_cell.length_c   1.000
_cell.angle_alpha   90.00
_cell.angle_beta   90.00
_cell.angle_gamma   90.00
#
_symmetry.space_group_name_H-M   'P 1'
#
loop_
_entity.id
_entity.type
_entity.pdbx_description
1 polymer ?
#
loop_
_entity_poly.entity_id
_entity_poly.type
_entity_poly.pdbx_seq_one_letter_code
_entity_poly.pdbx_strand_id
1 'polypeptide(L)'
;MRRLPRALLPCALIAGVLLPAAPAAATRGDFDIQAHRGGLGLTVESTIASFSHGLELGVSTLELDVQITQDGYAVVTHDRKVTGSKCRDTAPYTPADPEYPYVGKFINTLSLNQVKQLDCGSQTLPNFPGQQPDPGARMPQLRDVFALVHRFHAYGVKLNVETKVEAGAPSETAPREQFVQVVAQEIRKANIARQVTIQSFDWGSLMRMRQVMPQLPLVALTNYDFLQVGQPGRSPWLGGIDIDDFGGDLVKATKSFGASAISPVHGFPQDGKVTDPTYRPYVTAEMVKSAHAAGMKVIPWTVDDPATMQSLIDKGVDGIISDYPDRVRDVARANHFKLPKSYDAPAVRALPSAHAHNDYEHRRPLQDALDRGFNSVEADVWLIDGELRVAHDLEDAKPGRTLESLYLKPLADRVRENHGQVYKRGGGFQLLIDIKSDGPSTYAAVDRALAKYRGISTIFVDGRVFTGAVTSVISGNRPLDDMKAQKIRYAGYDRRLADLQSGMPASLMPLVSDNWTNVFTWQGVGPMPENEKTKLHDIVVAAHHAGYKVRFWATPDVPGAAREALWRELVAAGVDYLNTDDLHGLEDFLRG
;
A
#
# COMPACT_ATOMS: atom_id res chain seq x y z
N MET A 1 29.43 23.71 -71.76
CA MET A 1 28.66 24.94 -72.07
C MET A 1 28.32 25.67 -70.77
N ARG A 2 28.65 26.96 -70.73
CA ARG A 2 28.21 28.05 -69.83
C ARG A 2 28.22 27.85 -68.30
N ARG A 3 29.20 28.52 -67.67
CA ARG A 3 29.22 28.96 -66.27
C ARG A 3 28.13 30.03 -66.04
N LEU A 4 27.43 29.96 -64.91
CA LEU A 4 26.59 31.04 -64.36
C LEU A 4 27.26 31.56 -63.07
N PRO A 5 27.34 32.88 -62.83
CA PRO A 5 28.01 33.44 -61.66
C PRO A 5 27.05 33.49 -60.46
N ARG A 6 27.54 33.09 -59.28
CA ARG A 6 26.87 33.32 -57.99
C ARG A 6 27.09 34.77 -57.56
N ALA A 7 25.99 35.48 -57.32
CA ALA A 7 25.98 36.82 -56.77
C ALA A 7 26.46 36.83 -55.31
N LEU A 8 27.27 37.83 -54.97
CA LEU A 8 27.66 38.18 -53.60
C LEU A 8 26.53 39.02 -52.96
N LEU A 9 25.93 38.53 -51.88
CA LEU A 9 25.10 39.34 -50.98
C LEU A 9 26.00 39.97 -49.90
N PRO A 10 25.82 41.26 -49.54
CA PRO A 10 26.58 41.89 -48.47
C PRO A 10 25.98 41.50 -47.11
N CYS A 11 26.80 40.95 -46.22
CA CYS A 11 26.47 40.77 -44.80
C CYS A 11 26.41 42.14 -44.12
N ALA A 12 25.21 42.58 -43.75
CA ALA A 12 25.02 43.66 -42.80
C ALA A 12 25.29 43.14 -41.38
N LEU A 13 26.32 43.67 -40.71
CA LEU A 13 26.56 43.47 -39.28
C LEU A 13 25.51 44.24 -38.48
N ILE A 14 24.58 43.53 -37.86
CA ILE A 14 23.71 44.07 -36.81
C ILE A 14 24.47 43.93 -35.49
N ALA A 15 24.93 45.05 -34.93
CA ALA A 15 25.48 45.11 -33.58
C ALA A 15 24.32 44.93 -32.57
N GLY A 16 24.09 43.69 -32.15
CA GLY A 16 23.17 43.37 -31.07
C GLY A 16 23.75 43.81 -29.72
N VAL A 17 23.04 44.70 -29.04
CA VAL A 17 23.29 45.04 -27.64
C VAL A 17 23.05 43.78 -26.80
N LEU A 18 24.13 43.18 -26.31
CA LEU A 18 24.08 42.07 -25.35
C LEU A 18 23.66 42.63 -23.98
N LEU A 19 22.38 42.44 -23.65
CA LEU A 19 21.92 42.55 -22.27
C LEU A 19 22.58 41.41 -21.46
N PRO A 20 23.18 41.68 -20.28
CA PRO A 20 23.76 40.63 -19.46
C PRO A 20 22.63 39.71 -18.97
N ALA A 21 22.78 38.41 -19.25
CA ALA A 21 21.90 37.39 -18.69
C ALA A 21 21.95 37.52 -17.16
N ALA A 22 20.77 37.57 -16.53
CA ALA A 22 20.67 37.51 -15.07
C ALA A 22 21.41 36.25 -14.58
N PRO A 23 22.21 36.34 -13.49
CA PRO A 23 22.90 35.18 -12.98
C PRO A 23 21.87 34.10 -12.62
N ALA A 24 22.05 32.89 -13.16
CA ALA A 24 21.26 31.74 -12.74
C ALA A 24 21.41 31.62 -11.22
N ALA A 25 20.29 31.72 -10.49
CA ALA A 25 20.30 31.60 -9.03
C ALA A 25 20.96 30.28 -8.65
N ALA A 26 22.02 30.33 -7.83
CA ALA A 26 22.72 29.15 -7.39
C ALA A 26 21.75 28.23 -6.63
N THR A 27 21.74 26.95 -6.99
CA THR A 27 20.92 25.94 -6.28
C THR A 27 21.35 25.91 -4.83
N ARG A 28 20.38 26.05 -3.90
CA ARG A 28 20.60 25.79 -2.47
C ARG A 28 20.89 24.29 -2.25
N GLY A 29 21.33 23.94 -1.04
CA GLY A 29 21.60 22.56 -0.66
C GLY A 29 20.35 21.66 -0.67
N ASP A 30 20.43 20.53 0.02
CA ASP A 30 19.27 19.65 0.20
C ASP A 30 18.31 20.25 1.25
N PHE A 31 17.01 20.00 1.10
CA PHE A 31 15.96 20.37 2.06
C PHE A 31 15.16 19.13 2.44
N ASP A 32 14.89 18.95 3.73
CA ASP A 32 14.22 17.74 4.22
C ASP A 32 12.69 17.85 4.12
N ILE A 33 12.15 17.27 3.06
CA ILE A 33 10.72 17.11 2.79
C ILE A 33 10.25 15.81 3.44
N GLN A 34 9.52 15.91 4.55
CA GLN A 34 8.98 14.73 5.24
C GLN A 34 7.48 14.55 4.95
N ALA A 35 7.10 13.38 4.43
CA ALA A 35 5.71 13.01 4.22
C ALA A 35 5.10 12.51 5.54
N HIS A 36 4.35 13.37 6.25
CA HIS A 36 3.70 13.05 7.52
C HIS A 36 2.74 11.88 7.32
N ARG A 37 3.00 10.75 8.00
CA ARG A 37 2.27 9.48 7.86
C ARG A 37 2.16 8.96 6.42
N GLY A 38 3.18 9.27 5.60
CA GLY A 38 3.21 8.97 4.17
C GLY A 38 2.52 10.01 3.27
N GLY A 39 2.05 11.13 3.82
CA GLY A 39 1.33 12.18 3.08
C GLY A 39 -0.18 12.06 3.27
N LEU A 40 -0.61 12.17 4.52
CA LEU A 40 -2.01 12.04 4.95
C LEU A 40 -2.99 12.89 4.11
N GLY A 41 -2.59 14.07 3.64
CA GLY A 41 -3.43 14.93 2.81
C GLY A 41 -3.67 14.41 1.39
N LEU A 42 -2.87 13.45 0.93
CA LEU A 42 -2.91 12.91 -0.44
C LEU A 42 -3.48 11.48 -0.47
N THR A 43 -3.15 10.66 0.51
CA THR A 43 -3.58 9.26 0.64
C THR A 43 -3.88 8.96 2.11
N VAL A 44 -4.79 8.01 2.38
CA VAL A 44 -5.11 7.56 3.75
C VAL A 44 -3.84 7.25 4.56
N GLU A 45 -3.73 7.82 5.76
CA GLU A 45 -2.50 7.81 6.57
C GLU A 45 -1.99 6.41 6.88
N SER A 46 -0.68 6.30 7.06
CA SER A 46 -0.04 5.11 7.65
C SER A 46 -0.35 3.81 6.90
N THR A 47 -0.60 3.88 5.59
CA THR A 47 -0.82 2.72 4.72
C THR A 47 0.39 2.49 3.82
N ILE A 48 0.57 1.26 3.32
CA ILE A 48 1.61 0.98 2.32
C ILE A 48 1.39 1.84 1.05
N ALA A 49 0.13 2.14 0.71
CA ALA A 49 -0.20 3.05 -0.38
C ALA A 49 0.30 4.48 -0.14
N SER A 50 0.09 5.07 1.06
CA SER A 50 0.59 6.43 1.34
C SER A 50 2.11 6.50 1.27
N PHE A 51 2.81 5.54 1.88
CA PHE A 51 4.28 5.49 1.81
C PHE A 51 4.80 5.29 0.38
N SER A 52 4.12 4.47 -0.43
CA SER A 52 4.46 4.30 -1.86
C SER A 52 4.32 5.62 -2.61
N HIS A 53 3.20 6.33 -2.39
CA HIS A 53 2.96 7.62 -3.01
C HIS A 53 4.02 8.66 -2.61
N GLY A 54 4.44 8.69 -1.34
CA GLY A 54 5.55 9.55 -0.90
C GLY A 54 6.87 9.27 -1.65
N LEU A 55 7.21 7.99 -1.88
CA LEU A 55 8.41 7.61 -2.65
C LEU A 55 8.31 8.02 -4.12
N GLU A 56 7.17 7.79 -4.75
CA GLU A 56 6.91 8.15 -6.16
C GLU A 56 6.93 9.67 -6.36
N LEU A 57 6.34 10.41 -5.42
CA LEU A 57 6.38 11.87 -5.41
C LEU A 57 7.82 12.40 -5.28
N GLY A 58 8.68 11.66 -4.55
CA GLY A 58 10.09 12.00 -4.34
C GLY A 58 10.31 12.85 -3.09
N VAL A 59 9.86 12.37 -1.93
CA VAL A 59 10.22 12.97 -0.64
C VAL A 59 11.62 12.55 -0.19
N SER A 60 12.26 13.33 0.68
CA SER A 60 13.54 12.92 1.29
C SER A 60 13.33 11.95 2.44
N THR A 61 12.20 12.07 3.14
CA THR A 61 11.91 11.31 4.35
C THR A 61 10.45 10.86 4.38
N LEU A 62 10.24 9.57 4.67
CA LEU A 62 8.93 9.07 5.07
C LEU A 62 8.82 9.19 6.59
N GLU A 63 7.84 9.94 7.06
CA GLU A 63 7.53 10.08 8.47
C GLU A 63 6.43 9.08 8.83
N LEU A 64 6.55 8.41 9.97
CA LEU A 64 5.61 7.39 10.41
C LEU A 64 5.58 7.24 11.93
N ASP A 65 4.42 6.87 12.44
CA ASP A 65 4.16 6.63 13.85
C ASP A 65 4.14 5.13 14.17
N VAL A 66 4.74 4.74 15.29
CA VAL A 66 4.73 3.35 15.76
C VAL A 66 4.00 3.24 17.08
N GLN A 67 3.16 2.21 17.18
CA GLN A 67 2.57 1.66 18.40
C GLN A 67 3.00 0.19 18.56
N ILE A 68 2.93 -0.36 19.78
CA ILE A 68 3.24 -1.76 20.06
C ILE A 68 1.98 -2.50 20.49
N THR A 69 1.68 -3.62 19.85
CA THR A 69 0.57 -4.52 20.19
C THR A 69 0.82 -5.26 21.51
N GLN A 70 -0.23 -5.85 22.09
CA GLN A 70 -0.15 -6.64 23.33
C GLN A 70 0.89 -7.77 23.25
N ASP A 71 1.00 -8.40 22.08
CA ASP A 71 1.94 -9.48 21.77
C ASP A 71 3.29 -8.99 21.22
N GLY A 72 3.58 -7.69 21.30
CA GLY A 72 4.91 -7.14 21.11
C GLY A 72 5.32 -6.84 19.66
N TYR A 73 4.37 -6.66 18.75
CA TYR A 73 4.65 -6.26 17.37
C TYR A 73 4.56 -4.74 17.20
N ALA A 74 5.50 -4.17 16.44
CA ALA A 74 5.45 -2.77 16.03
C ALA A 74 4.52 -2.58 14.84
N VAL A 75 3.40 -1.90 15.08
CA VAL A 75 2.41 -1.52 14.05
C VAL A 75 2.49 -0.01 13.77
N VAL A 76 2.21 0.36 12.52
CA VAL A 76 2.31 1.74 12.05
C VAL A 76 0.93 2.39 12.12
N THR A 77 0.76 3.26 13.10
CA THR A 77 -0.46 4.02 13.33
C THR A 77 -0.17 5.17 14.29
N HIS A 78 -0.82 6.31 14.06
CA HIS A 78 -0.67 7.47 14.90
C HIS A 78 -1.32 7.29 16.28
N ASP A 79 -2.57 6.82 16.27
CA ASP A 79 -3.41 6.85 17.45
C ASP A 79 -3.13 5.63 18.34
N ARG A 80 -2.97 5.88 19.65
CA ARG A 80 -2.86 4.81 20.65
C ARG A 80 -4.15 4.00 20.81
N LYS A 81 -5.28 4.59 20.41
CA LYS A 81 -6.61 4.00 20.43
C LYS A 81 -7.13 3.90 19.00
N VAL A 82 -7.70 2.75 18.63
CA VAL A 82 -8.31 2.57 17.31
C VAL A 82 -9.52 3.49 17.18
N THR A 83 -9.49 4.41 16.23
CA THR A 83 -10.60 5.36 15.99
C THR A 83 -11.48 4.92 14.83
N GLY A 84 -12.80 4.92 15.06
CA GLY A 84 -13.79 4.53 14.04
C GLY A 84 -13.84 5.44 12.81
N SER A 85 -13.29 6.65 12.89
CA SER A 85 -13.16 7.58 11.76
C SER A 85 -12.05 7.22 10.77
N LYS A 86 -11.15 6.32 11.14
CA LYS A 86 -10.00 5.89 10.33
C LYS A 86 -10.04 4.41 10.02
N CYS A 87 -10.38 3.59 11.02
CA CYS A 87 -10.44 2.13 10.89
C CYS A 87 -11.86 1.62 11.14
N ARG A 88 -12.26 0.58 10.41
CA ARG A 88 -13.50 -0.18 10.64
C ARG A 88 -13.18 -1.61 11.02
N ASP A 89 -13.95 -2.17 11.94
CA ASP A 89 -13.97 -3.60 12.20
C ASP A 89 -14.47 -4.34 10.94
N THR A 90 -13.80 -5.45 10.59
CA THR A 90 -14.27 -6.35 9.52
C THR A 90 -14.92 -7.60 10.09
N ALA A 91 -14.18 -8.36 10.88
CA ALA A 91 -14.63 -9.58 11.55
C ALA A 91 -13.79 -9.85 12.82
N PRO A 92 -14.29 -10.63 13.78
CA PRO A 92 -13.46 -11.09 14.90
C PRO A 92 -12.42 -12.11 14.41
N TYR A 93 -11.19 -12.05 14.95
CA TYR A 93 -10.11 -12.95 14.58
C TYR A 93 -10.44 -14.42 14.87
N THR A 94 -11.20 -14.67 15.95
CA THR A 94 -11.82 -15.98 16.23
C THR A 94 -13.30 -15.80 16.55
N PRO A 95 -14.18 -16.79 16.33
CA PRO A 95 -15.62 -16.63 16.55
C PRO A 95 -16.04 -16.18 17.95
N ALA A 96 -15.21 -16.43 18.97
CA ALA A 96 -15.46 -16.05 20.36
C ALA A 96 -14.41 -15.08 20.90
N ASP A 97 -13.80 -14.26 20.04
CA ASP A 97 -12.80 -13.28 20.44
C ASP A 97 -13.40 -12.25 21.42
N PRO A 98 -12.99 -12.25 22.70
CA PRO A 98 -13.54 -11.34 23.70
C PRO A 98 -13.16 -9.88 23.43
N GLU A 99 -12.15 -9.65 22.59
CA GLU A 99 -11.71 -8.31 22.26
C GLU A 99 -12.46 -7.69 21.08
N TYR A 100 -13.36 -8.41 20.40
CA TYR A 100 -14.17 -7.82 19.33
C TYR A 100 -15.42 -7.10 19.89
N PRO A 101 -15.80 -5.90 19.38
CA PRO A 101 -15.16 -5.10 18.34
C PRO A 101 -13.86 -4.42 18.80
N TYR A 102 -12.93 -4.23 17.88
CA TYR A 102 -11.61 -3.68 18.15
C TYR A 102 -11.57 -2.14 18.08
N VAL A 103 -12.45 -1.52 17.28
CA VAL A 103 -12.59 -0.06 17.25
C VAL A 103 -12.93 0.44 18.65
N GLY A 104 -12.20 1.45 19.12
CA GLY A 104 -12.34 1.99 20.46
C GLY A 104 -11.47 1.31 21.51
N LYS A 105 -10.58 0.38 21.14
CA LYS A 105 -9.60 -0.23 22.06
C LYS A 105 -8.21 0.35 21.87
N PHE A 106 -7.36 0.18 22.88
CA PHE A 106 -5.96 0.60 22.80
C PHE A 106 -5.15 -0.45 22.02
N ILE A 107 -4.17 0.03 21.24
CA ILE A 107 -3.31 -0.87 20.46
C ILE A 107 -2.53 -1.81 21.38
N ASN A 108 -2.08 -1.34 22.54
CA ASN A 108 -1.35 -2.17 23.51
C ASN A 108 -2.20 -3.26 24.20
N THR A 109 -3.53 -3.27 24.00
CA THR A 109 -4.44 -4.31 24.51
C THR A 109 -4.91 -5.28 23.43
N LEU A 110 -4.50 -5.08 22.18
CA LEU A 110 -4.85 -5.93 21.05
C LEU A 110 -3.62 -6.68 20.56
N SER A 111 -3.78 -7.94 20.16
CA SER A 111 -2.76 -8.71 19.44
C SER A 111 -2.61 -8.25 17.99
N LEU A 112 -1.49 -8.59 17.34
CA LEU A 112 -1.28 -8.29 15.92
C LEU A 112 -2.40 -8.89 15.05
N ASN A 113 -2.82 -10.12 15.34
CA ASN A 113 -3.86 -10.80 14.58
C ASN A 113 -5.21 -10.06 14.66
N GLN A 114 -5.54 -9.49 15.82
CA GLN A 114 -6.74 -8.68 16.01
C GLN A 114 -6.64 -7.34 15.27
N VAL A 115 -5.50 -6.64 15.41
CA VAL A 115 -5.27 -5.38 14.69
C VAL A 115 -5.33 -5.56 13.18
N LYS A 116 -4.87 -6.69 12.65
CA LYS A 116 -4.97 -7.03 11.22
C LYS A 116 -6.41 -7.30 10.73
N GLN A 117 -7.41 -7.37 11.61
CA GLN A 117 -8.82 -7.45 11.21
C GLN A 117 -9.44 -6.06 10.95
N LEU A 118 -8.70 -4.97 11.15
CA LEU A 118 -9.17 -3.63 10.89
C LEU A 118 -8.88 -3.23 9.45
N ASP A 119 -9.90 -2.72 8.76
CA ASP A 119 -9.70 -1.98 7.51
C ASP A 119 -9.50 -0.51 7.85
N CYS A 120 -8.26 -0.06 7.70
CA CYS A 120 -7.79 1.30 7.97
C CYS A 120 -7.51 2.10 6.69
N GLY A 121 -7.92 1.59 5.52
CA GLY A 121 -7.67 2.25 4.24
C GLY A 121 -8.92 2.70 3.49
N SER A 122 -10.09 2.18 3.83
CA SER A 122 -11.36 2.56 3.18
C SER A 122 -11.87 3.94 3.55
N GLN A 123 -11.56 4.45 4.75
CA GLN A 123 -12.15 5.69 5.27
C GLN A 123 -11.26 6.90 4.97
N THR A 124 -11.77 7.82 4.15
CA THR A 124 -11.15 9.13 3.96
C THR A 124 -11.62 10.12 5.03
N LEU A 125 -10.76 11.06 5.39
CA LEU A 125 -11.05 12.06 6.41
C LEU A 125 -11.70 13.33 5.84
N PRO A 126 -12.79 13.87 6.44
CA PRO A 126 -13.48 15.05 5.91
C PRO A 126 -12.62 16.31 5.76
N ASN A 127 -11.61 16.47 6.62
CA ASN A 127 -10.69 17.61 6.59
C ASN A 127 -9.57 17.49 5.55
N PHE A 128 -9.49 16.38 4.81
CA PHE A 128 -8.52 16.15 3.74
C PHE A 128 -9.24 15.84 2.41
N PRO A 129 -9.84 16.87 1.77
CA PRO A 129 -10.57 16.66 0.52
C PRO A 129 -9.61 16.17 -0.58
N GLY A 130 -10.02 15.13 -1.32
CA GLY A 130 -9.22 14.54 -2.40
C GLY A 130 -8.25 13.45 -1.95
N GLN A 131 -8.20 13.14 -0.64
CA GLN A 131 -7.46 12.00 -0.11
C GLN A 131 -7.88 10.71 -0.83
N GLN A 132 -6.90 9.98 -1.37
CA GLN A 132 -7.14 8.68 -2.00
C GLN A 132 -7.24 7.59 -0.93
N PRO A 133 -8.31 6.79 -0.90
CA PRO A 133 -8.38 5.62 -0.03
C PRO A 133 -7.67 4.42 -0.67
N ASP A 134 -7.34 3.45 0.17
CA ASP A 134 -6.86 2.11 -0.21
C ASP A 134 -7.80 1.06 0.42
N PRO A 135 -8.97 0.80 -0.18
CA PRO A 135 -10.00 -0.03 0.45
C PRO A 135 -9.48 -1.42 0.84
N GLY A 136 -9.77 -1.83 2.07
CA GLY A 136 -9.31 -3.10 2.63
C GLY A 136 -7.88 -3.08 3.19
N ALA A 137 -7.15 -1.95 3.09
CA ALA A 137 -5.81 -1.87 3.65
C ALA A 137 -5.85 -2.02 5.17
N ARG A 138 -4.98 -2.89 5.67
CA ARG A 138 -4.84 -3.16 7.09
C ARG A 138 -3.78 -2.26 7.69
N MET A 139 -3.78 -2.17 9.02
CA MET A 139 -2.70 -1.50 9.74
C MET A 139 -1.38 -2.25 9.49
N PRO A 140 -0.38 -1.60 8.84
CA PRO A 140 0.86 -2.27 8.50
C PRO A 140 1.76 -2.40 9.73
N GLN A 141 2.71 -3.32 9.67
CA GLN A 141 3.80 -3.39 10.63
C GLN A 141 4.97 -2.52 10.18
N LEU A 142 5.82 -2.14 11.14
CA LEU A 142 7.03 -1.37 10.84
C LEU A 142 7.93 -2.06 9.80
N ARG A 143 8.04 -3.40 9.88
CA ARG A 143 8.78 -4.21 8.90
C ARG A 143 8.22 -4.10 7.47
N ASP A 144 6.92 -3.87 7.31
CA ASP A 144 6.30 -3.80 5.99
C ASP A 144 6.72 -2.51 5.28
N VAL A 145 6.86 -1.40 6.02
CA VAL A 145 7.41 -0.13 5.51
C VAL A 145 8.90 -0.28 5.16
N PHE A 146 9.69 -1.00 5.96
CA PHE A 146 11.10 -1.27 5.63
C PHE A 146 11.23 -2.14 4.38
N ALA A 147 10.40 -3.19 4.26
CA ALA A 147 10.34 -4.03 3.08
C ALA A 147 9.94 -3.23 1.83
N LEU A 148 9.01 -2.27 1.97
CA LEU A 148 8.62 -1.35 0.90
C LEU A 148 9.82 -0.55 0.38
N VAL A 149 10.59 0.08 1.27
CA VAL A 149 11.79 0.87 0.91
C VAL A 149 12.81 0.00 0.16
N HIS A 150 13.05 -1.23 0.61
CA HIS A 150 13.92 -2.18 -0.08
C HIS A 150 13.38 -2.57 -1.46
N ARG A 151 12.06 -2.77 -1.58
CA ARG A 151 11.39 -3.14 -2.83
C ARG A 151 11.48 -2.03 -3.88
N PHE A 152 11.35 -0.77 -3.47
CA PHE A 152 11.56 0.40 -4.33
C PHE A 152 13.04 0.68 -4.65
N HIS A 153 13.98 -0.08 -4.06
CA HIS A 153 15.41 0.23 -4.08
C HIS A 153 15.68 1.68 -3.63
N ALA A 154 14.88 2.18 -2.68
CA ALA A 154 14.90 3.56 -2.22
C ALA A 154 15.97 3.82 -1.16
N TYR A 155 17.21 3.39 -1.41
CA TYR A 155 18.31 3.45 -0.43
C TYR A 155 18.75 4.87 -0.03
N GLY A 156 18.28 5.88 -0.77
CA GLY A 156 18.53 7.29 -0.47
C GLY A 156 17.47 7.94 0.43
N VAL A 157 16.28 7.35 0.57
CA VAL A 157 15.21 7.92 1.42
C VAL A 157 15.54 7.72 2.90
N LYS A 158 15.12 8.65 3.75
CA LYS A 158 15.12 8.49 5.20
C LYS A 158 13.76 8.04 5.73
N LEU A 159 13.77 7.51 6.94
CA LEU A 159 12.60 7.07 7.70
C LEU A 159 12.66 7.77 9.05
N ASN A 160 11.71 8.67 9.32
CA ASN A 160 11.59 9.32 10.61
C ASN A 160 10.53 8.59 11.43
N VAL A 161 10.98 7.69 12.30
CA VAL A 161 10.12 6.75 13.03
C VAL A 161 9.78 7.34 14.39
N GLU A 162 8.52 7.70 14.61
CA GLU A 162 8.03 8.18 15.90
C GLU A 162 7.68 7.02 16.84
N THR A 163 8.27 7.00 18.03
CA THR A 163 7.80 6.12 19.12
C THR A 163 6.70 6.84 19.90
N LYS A 164 5.44 6.40 19.75
CA LYS A 164 4.30 6.99 20.47
C LYS A 164 4.19 6.50 21.92
N VAL A 165 5.20 6.78 22.73
CA VAL A 165 5.14 6.55 24.17
C VAL A 165 4.34 7.67 24.82
N GLU A 166 3.26 7.32 25.50
CA GLU A 166 2.38 8.28 26.15
C GLU A 166 2.82 8.54 27.59
N ALA A 167 3.65 9.57 27.81
CA ALA A 167 4.18 9.86 29.14
C ALA A 167 3.09 10.36 30.12
N GLY A 168 2.06 11.04 29.62
CA GLY A 168 0.95 11.56 30.43
C GLY A 168 -0.08 10.50 30.83
N ALA A 169 -0.13 9.38 30.11
CA ALA A 169 -1.01 8.24 30.37
C ALA A 169 -0.30 6.90 30.05
N PRO A 170 0.70 6.49 30.85
CA PRO A 170 1.57 5.35 30.52
C PRO A 170 0.87 4.00 30.34
N SER A 171 -0.34 3.84 30.87
CA SER A 171 -1.15 2.62 30.70
C SER A 171 -1.81 2.50 29.32
N GLU A 172 -1.89 3.59 28.56
CA GLU A 172 -2.58 3.62 27.26
C GLU A 172 -1.65 3.30 26.08
N THR A 173 -0.35 3.09 26.34
CA THR A 173 0.65 2.68 25.36
C THR A 173 1.56 1.61 25.96
N ALA A 174 2.38 0.94 25.14
CA ALA A 174 3.35 0.00 25.69
C ALA A 174 4.44 0.72 26.52
N PRO A 175 5.06 0.04 27.50
CA PRO A 175 6.17 0.63 28.26
C PRO A 175 7.32 1.08 27.37
N ARG A 176 7.96 2.19 27.75
CA ARG A 176 9.12 2.79 27.05
C ARG A 176 10.19 1.78 26.65
N GLU A 177 10.58 0.88 27.56
CA GLU A 177 11.61 -0.13 27.27
C GLU A 177 11.18 -1.08 26.15
N GLN A 178 9.92 -1.52 26.18
CA GLN A 178 9.38 -2.41 25.15
C GLN A 178 9.39 -1.73 23.78
N PHE A 179 8.93 -0.47 23.69
CA PHE A 179 9.01 0.33 22.46
C PHE A 179 10.42 0.35 21.88
N VAL A 180 11.41 0.73 22.70
CA VAL A 180 12.78 0.88 22.25
C VAL A 180 13.34 -0.46 21.75
N GLN A 181 13.13 -1.56 22.49
CA GLN A 181 13.68 -2.86 22.12
C GLN A 181 13.03 -3.42 20.85
N VAL A 182 11.70 -3.34 20.73
CA VAL A 182 10.98 -3.85 19.55
C VAL A 182 11.38 -3.07 18.31
N VAL A 183 11.34 -1.72 18.36
CA VAL A 183 11.74 -0.89 17.21
C VAL A 183 13.21 -1.10 16.83
N ALA A 184 14.11 -1.15 17.81
CA ALA A 184 15.52 -1.42 17.56
C ALA A 184 15.75 -2.80 16.92
N GLN A 185 15.00 -3.82 17.36
CA GLN A 185 15.07 -5.16 16.80
C GLN A 185 14.63 -5.17 15.33
N GLU A 186 13.52 -4.51 14.98
CA GLU A 186 13.04 -4.44 13.60
C GLU A 186 14.02 -3.68 12.68
N ILE A 187 14.60 -2.57 13.16
CA ILE A 187 15.62 -1.82 12.40
C ILE A 187 16.86 -2.68 12.13
N ARG A 188 17.33 -3.44 13.13
CA ARG A 188 18.49 -4.34 12.99
C ARG A 188 18.19 -5.46 12.00
N LYS A 189 17.04 -6.14 12.13
CA LYS A 189 16.62 -7.22 11.23
C LYS A 189 16.55 -6.75 9.77
N ALA A 190 16.00 -5.56 9.54
CA ALA A 190 15.86 -4.99 8.20
C ALA A 190 17.16 -4.42 7.62
N ASN A 191 18.26 -4.37 8.38
CA ASN A 191 19.54 -3.78 7.99
C ASN A 191 19.41 -2.35 7.40
N ILE A 192 18.56 -1.53 8.00
CA ILE A 192 18.15 -0.22 7.46
C ILE A 192 18.59 0.97 8.32
N ALA A 193 19.36 0.72 9.39
CA ALA A 193 19.74 1.73 10.38
C ALA A 193 20.33 3.04 9.82
N ARG A 194 21.02 3.01 8.66
CA ARG A 194 21.60 4.22 8.03
C ARG A 194 20.54 5.17 7.46
N GLN A 195 19.32 4.70 7.28
CA GLN A 195 18.18 5.47 6.76
C GLN A 195 17.23 5.93 7.87
N VAL A 196 17.37 5.42 9.10
CA VAL A 196 16.40 5.65 10.17
C VAL A 196 16.85 6.78 11.09
N THR A 197 15.92 7.67 11.42
CA THR A 197 15.96 8.56 12.59
C THR A 197 14.85 8.17 13.53
N ILE A 198 15.07 8.34 14.84
CA ILE A 198 14.03 8.10 15.85
C ILE A 198 13.58 9.46 16.38
N GLN A 199 12.28 9.69 16.32
CA GLN A 199 11.63 10.87 16.90
C GLN A 199 10.67 10.48 18.02
N SER A 200 10.43 11.37 18.96
CA SER A 200 9.49 11.14 20.06
C SER A 200 9.23 12.41 20.85
N PHE A 201 8.00 12.58 21.33
CA PHE A 201 7.69 13.55 22.40
C PHE A 201 8.20 13.09 23.76
N ASP A 202 8.27 11.78 23.97
CA ASP A 202 8.83 11.19 25.18
C ASP A 202 10.36 11.14 25.05
N TRP A 203 11.06 12.17 25.53
CA TRP A 203 12.52 12.26 25.40
C TRP A 203 13.24 11.15 26.16
N GLY A 204 12.61 10.57 27.18
CA GLY A 204 13.16 9.40 27.86
C GLY A 204 13.31 8.19 26.94
N SER A 205 12.39 7.99 25.98
CA SER A 205 12.49 6.96 24.95
C SER A 205 13.67 7.23 24.01
N LEU A 206 13.94 8.49 23.67
CA LEU A 206 15.11 8.89 22.86
C LEU A 206 16.41 8.61 23.61
N MET A 207 16.50 9.01 24.88
CA MET A 207 17.66 8.73 25.73
C MET A 207 17.90 7.23 25.86
N ARG A 208 16.83 6.44 26.01
CA ARG A 208 16.95 4.99 26.08
C ARG A 208 17.35 4.39 24.73
N MET A 209 16.79 4.86 23.63
CA MET A 209 17.19 4.46 22.27
C MET A 209 18.67 4.76 22.01
N ARG A 210 19.20 5.89 22.51
CA ARG A 210 20.65 6.20 22.43
C ARG A 210 21.51 5.11 23.06
N GLN A 211 21.07 4.54 24.17
CA GLN A 211 21.81 3.47 24.84
C GLN A 211 21.75 2.14 24.06
N VAL A 212 20.63 1.88 23.38
CA VAL A 212 20.38 0.62 22.65
C VAL A 212 20.94 0.65 21.22
N MET A 213 20.86 1.78 20.53
CA MET A 213 21.35 2.00 19.16
C MET A 213 22.02 3.39 19.05
N PRO A 214 23.23 3.57 19.61
CA PRO A 214 23.89 4.88 19.72
C PRO A 214 24.21 5.57 18.39
N GLN A 215 24.17 4.84 17.28
CA GLN A 215 24.40 5.33 15.93
C GLN A 215 23.18 6.00 15.28
N LEU A 216 21.96 5.79 15.81
CA LEU A 216 20.77 6.39 15.23
C LEU A 216 20.69 7.89 15.61
N PRO A 217 20.43 8.78 14.64
CA PRO A 217 20.10 10.16 14.94
C PRO A 217 18.77 10.22 15.71
N LEU A 218 18.72 11.11 16.69
CA LEU A 218 17.54 11.34 17.53
C LEU A 218 16.96 12.71 17.25
N VAL A 219 15.63 12.78 17.13
CA VAL A 219 14.87 14.01 16.86
C VAL A 219 13.94 14.27 18.03
N ALA A 220 14.15 15.36 18.74
CA ALA A 220 13.31 15.73 19.88
C ALA A 220 12.04 16.43 19.39
N LEU A 221 10.89 15.73 19.39
CA LEU A 221 9.60 16.36 19.16
C LEU A 221 9.21 17.17 20.38
N THR A 222 8.56 18.32 20.14
CA THR A 222 8.13 19.20 21.22
C THR A 222 7.01 20.13 20.77
N ASN A 223 6.24 20.58 21.75
CA ASN A 223 5.40 21.77 21.68
C ASN A 223 5.66 22.61 22.92
N TYR A 224 5.14 23.84 22.94
CA TYR A 224 5.29 24.74 24.07
C TYR A 224 4.82 24.13 25.41
N ASP A 225 3.66 23.46 25.39
CA ASP A 225 3.01 22.97 26.60
C ASP A 225 3.76 21.80 27.26
N PHE A 226 4.42 20.94 26.48
CA PHE A 226 5.11 19.75 26.99
C PHE A 226 6.43 20.08 27.68
N LEU A 227 7.00 21.26 27.41
CA LEU A 227 8.16 21.73 28.15
C LEU A 227 7.81 22.07 29.59
N GLN A 228 6.59 22.59 29.83
CA GLN A 228 6.12 23.04 31.15
C GLN A 228 7.05 24.09 31.79
N VAL A 229 7.57 25.03 31.00
CA VAL A 229 8.49 26.09 31.48
C VAL A 229 7.87 26.89 32.63
N GLY A 230 8.61 27.02 33.73
CA GLY A 230 8.19 27.72 34.93
C GLY A 230 7.15 26.99 35.79
N GLN A 231 6.75 25.77 35.43
CA GLN A 231 5.87 24.95 36.25
C GLN A 231 6.69 24.15 37.27
N PRO A 232 6.19 23.92 38.51
CA PRO A 232 6.94 23.16 39.50
C PRO A 232 7.19 21.70 39.08
N GLY A 233 8.46 21.31 39.07
CA GLY A 233 8.89 19.94 38.87
C GLY A 233 9.06 19.55 37.40
N ARG A 234 9.43 18.29 37.19
CA ARG A 234 9.83 17.78 35.87
C ARG A 234 8.61 17.41 35.05
N SER A 235 8.55 17.92 33.82
CA SER A 235 7.59 17.44 32.83
C SER A 235 7.78 15.94 32.59
N PRO A 236 6.68 15.15 32.55
CA PRO A 236 6.75 13.70 32.32
C PRO A 236 7.36 13.37 30.94
N TRP A 237 7.25 14.28 29.98
CA TRP A 237 7.70 14.12 28.60
C TRP A 237 9.23 14.18 28.46
N LEU A 238 9.93 14.91 29.34
CA LEU A 238 11.34 15.24 29.12
C LEU A 238 12.31 14.18 29.67
N GLY A 239 11.82 12.97 29.95
CA GLY A 239 12.68 11.84 30.34
C GLY A 239 13.40 12.04 31.68
N GLY A 240 12.86 12.88 32.56
CA GLY A 240 13.46 13.23 33.84
C GLY A 240 14.34 14.49 33.82
N ILE A 241 14.40 15.21 32.71
CA ILE A 241 14.93 16.57 32.65
C ILE A 241 13.88 17.55 33.18
N ASP A 242 14.34 18.54 33.94
CA ASP A 242 13.56 19.76 34.20
C ASP A 242 13.99 20.82 33.17
N ILE A 243 13.05 21.43 32.46
CA ILE A 243 13.40 22.45 31.46
C ILE A 243 13.94 23.73 32.11
N ASP A 244 13.56 23.99 33.36
CA ASP A 244 13.95 25.19 34.09
C ASP A 244 15.43 25.15 34.50
N ASP A 245 16.03 23.96 34.63
CA ASP A 245 17.49 23.77 34.80
C ASP A 245 18.28 24.32 33.59
N PHE A 246 17.62 24.50 32.45
CA PHE A 246 18.17 25.07 31.22
C PHE A 246 17.63 26.49 30.95
N GLY A 247 16.93 27.10 31.90
CA GLY A 247 16.30 28.41 31.77
C GLY A 247 15.19 28.45 30.71
N GLY A 248 14.47 27.35 30.51
CA GLY A 248 13.43 27.24 29.48
C GLY A 248 13.95 26.97 28.07
N ASP A 249 15.27 26.78 27.89
CA ASP A 249 15.91 26.68 26.58
C ASP A 249 15.86 25.26 26.01
N LEU A 250 14.92 25.05 25.07
CA LEU A 250 14.74 23.81 24.32
C LEU A 250 16.03 23.31 23.67
N VAL A 251 16.83 24.20 23.08
CA VAL A 251 18.04 23.81 22.33
C VAL A 251 19.09 23.28 23.30
N LYS A 252 19.31 23.94 24.44
CA LYS A 252 20.26 23.45 25.45
C LYS A 252 19.82 22.13 26.07
N ALA A 253 18.54 22.02 26.41
CA ALA A 253 17.99 20.81 27.01
C ALA A 253 18.12 19.60 26.07
N THR A 254 17.76 19.77 24.79
CA THR A 254 17.86 18.68 23.80
C THR A 254 19.30 18.33 23.44
N LYS A 255 20.20 19.33 23.44
CA LYS A 255 21.64 19.08 23.29
C LYS A 255 22.22 18.23 24.42
N SER A 256 21.71 18.39 25.65
CA SER A 256 22.25 17.70 26.84
C SER A 256 22.21 16.17 26.76
N PHE A 257 21.23 15.60 26.04
CA PHE A 257 21.15 14.15 25.81
C PHE A 257 21.58 13.73 24.40
N GLY A 258 22.11 14.67 23.61
CA GLY A 258 22.69 14.39 22.31
C GLY A 258 21.68 14.16 21.19
N ALA A 259 20.54 14.88 21.21
CA ALA A 259 19.68 14.98 20.04
C ALA A 259 20.45 15.55 18.84
N SER A 260 20.09 15.10 17.63
CA SER A 260 20.66 15.58 16.36
C SER A 260 19.77 16.62 15.69
N ALA A 261 18.50 16.70 16.10
CA ALA A 261 17.55 17.68 15.61
C ALA A 261 16.47 17.96 16.67
N ILE A 262 15.83 19.12 16.55
CA ILE A 262 14.58 19.43 17.23
C ILE A 262 13.44 19.50 16.20
N SER A 263 12.26 19.05 16.58
CA SER A 263 11.05 19.04 15.75
C SER A 263 9.91 19.72 16.52
N PRO A 264 9.90 21.06 16.56
CA PRO A 264 8.87 21.82 17.28
C PRO A 264 7.59 21.98 16.45
N VAL A 265 6.46 22.16 17.13
CA VAL A 265 5.26 22.72 16.48
C VAL A 265 5.58 24.05 15.80
N HIS A 266 5.04 24.31 14.61
CA HIS A 266 5.41 25.54 13.89
C HIS A 266 4.87 26.83 14.55
N GLY A 267 3.69 26.80 15.14
CA GLY A 267 3.10 27.91 15.89
C GLY A 267 1.76 27.58 16.54
N PHE A 268 1.05 28.62 17.00
CA PHE A 268 -0.21 28.52 17.74
C PHE A 268 -1.32 29.37 17.11
N PRO A 269 -2.55 28.85 16.94
CA PRO A 269 -2.94 27.45 17.16
C PRO A 269 -2.15 26.50 16.24
N GLN A 270 -2.06 25.22 16.63
CA GLN A 270 -1.20 24.22 15.99
C GLN A 270 -1.57 23.95 14.52
N ASP A 271 -2.83 24.16 14.15
CA ASP A 271 -3.38 24.04 12.80
C ASP A 271 -3.56 25.41 12.09
N GLY A 272 -3.09 26.48 12.72
CA GLY A 272 -3.18 27.84 12.20
C GLY A 272 -2.20 28.09 11.06
N LYS A 273 -2.35 29.24 10.40
CA LYS A 273 -1.49 29.64 9.27
C LYS A 273 -0.85 30.97 9.56
N VAL A 274 0.32 31.24 8.99
CA VAL A 274 0.99 32.55 9.15
C VAL A 274 0.13 33.73 8.65
N THR A 275 -0.84 33.46 7.78
CA THR A 275 -1.81 34.44 7.30
C THR A 275 -2.96 34.73 8.27
N ASP A 276 -3.13 33.90 9.31
CA ASP A 276 -4.22 34.04 10.25
C ASP A 276 -3.90 35.12 11.31
N PRO A 277 -4.81 36.05 11.61
CA PRO A 277 -4.54 37.15 12.55
C PRO A 277 -4.19 36.71 13.98
N THR A 278 -4.63 35.51 14.38
CA THR A 278 -4.39 34.95 15.72
C THR A 278 -3.15 34.09 15.78
N TYR A 279 -2.49 33.83 14.65
CA TYR A 279 -1.34 32.93 14.58
C TYR A 279 -0.12 33.54 15.26
N ARG A 280 0.51 32.75 16.12
CA ARG A 280 1.75 33.10 16.83
C ARG A 280 2.84 32.10 16.46
N PRO A 281 3.90 32.52 15.76
CA PRO A 281 4.99 31.61 15.42
C PRO A 281 5.68 31.13 16.69
N TYR A 282 5.89 29.82 16.81
CA TYR A 282 6.72 29.24 17.87
C TYR A 282 8.17 29.08 17.40
N VAL A 283 8.35 28.74 16.12
CA VAL A 283 9.67 28.68 15.49
C VAL A 283 10.13 30.08 15.10
N THR A 284 11.28 30.49 15.65
CA THR A 284 11.92 31.78 15.37
C THR A 284 13.27 31.59 14.66
N ALA A 285 13.76 32.64 14.00
CA ALA A 285 15.07 32.62 13.37
C ALA A 285 16.20 32.47 14.42
N GLU A 286 16.00 33.01 15.61
CA GLU A 286 16.91 32.88 16.75
C GLU A 286 16.98 31.43 17.24
N MET A 287 15.83 30.73 17.33
CA MET A 287 15.78 29.31 17.68
C MET A 287 16.54 28.47 16.67
N VAL A 288 16.32 28.71 15.37
CA VAL A 288 17.03 28.03 14.28
C VAL A 288 18.53 28.28 14.37
N LYS A 289 18.96 29.54 14.50
CA LYS A 289 20.37 29.90 14.64
C LYS A 289 21.02 29.25 15.88
N SER A 290 20.31 29.21 17.01
CA SER A 290 20.77 28.57 18.25
C SER A 290 20.93 27.05 18.05
N ALA A 291 19.95 26.39 17.43
CA ALA A 291 20.03 24.97 17.11
C ALA A 291 21.20 24.65 16.18
N HIS A 292 21.38 25.43 15.10
CA HIS A 292 22.51 25.27 14.19
C HIS A 292 23.86 25.47 14.89
N ALA A 293 23.98 26.46 15.78
CA ALA A 293 25.18 26.67 16.59
C ALA A 293 25.46 25.50 17.54
N ALA A 294 24.42 24.79 17.99
CA ALA A 294 24.53 23.55 18.75
C ALA A 294 24.75 22.31 17.87
N GLY A 295 24.83 22.46 16.54
CA GLY A 295 25.00 21.37 15.58
C GLY A 295 23.75 20.51 15.39
N MET A 296 22.57 21.06 15.64
CA MET A 296 21.28 20.39 15.49
C MET A 296 20.47 21.00 14.35
N LYS A 297 19.68 20.17 13.67
CA LYS A 297 18.70 20.62 12.67
C LYS A 297 17.38 21.05 13.30
N VAL A 298 16.58 21.83 12.57
CA VAL A 298 15.21 22.22 12.96
C VAL A 298 14.22 21.79 11.87
N ILE A 299 13.24 20.95 12.24
CA ILE A 299 12.29 20.34 11.31
C ILE A 299 10.87 20.47 11.88
N PRO A 300 10.18 21.60 11.69
CA PRO A 300 8.85 21.80 12.25
C PRO A 300 7.73 20.96 11.62
N TRP A 301 6.65 20.78 12.38
CA TRP A 301 5.46 20.02 12.01
C TRP A 301 4.17 20.68 12.55
N THR A 302 2.98 20.31 12.07
CA THR A 302 2.70 19.81 10.71
C THR A 302 2.30 21.01 9.87
N VAL A 303 2.96 21.26 8.74
CA VAL A 303 2.80 22.51 7.99
C VAL A 303 2.23 22.22 6.61
N ASP A 304 1.02 22.69 6.33
CA ASP A 304 0.26 22.26 5.14
C ASP A 304 -0.05 23.36 4.12
N ASP A 305 0.10 24.62 4.51
CA ASP A 305 -0.11 25.76 3.62
C ASP A 305 1.22 26.35 3.10
N PRO A 306 1.30 26.72 1.82
CA PRO A 306 2.53 27.25 1.22
C PRO A 306 3.09 28.52 1.89
N ALA A 307 2.24 29.40 2.44
CA ALA A 307 2.71 30.66 3.04
C ALA A 307 3.46 30.39 4.35
N THR A 308 2.95 29.48 5.18
CA THR A 308 3.65 29.06 6.40
C THR A 308 4.92 28.27 6.06
N MET A 309 4.90 27.40 5.04
CA MET A 309 6.10 26.72 4.54
C MET A 309 7.19 27.73 4.14
N GLN A 310 6.84 28.74 3.34
CA GLN A 310 7.75 29.80 2.94
C GLN A 310 8.31 30.55 4.15
N SER A 311 7.44 30.94 5.09
CA SER A 311 7.85 31.67 6.29
C SER A 311 8.85 30.89 7.16
N LEU A 312 8.78 29.56 7.19
CA LEU A 312 9.73 28.71 7.90
C LEU A 312 11.04 28.54 7.14
N ILE A 313 10.98 28.38 5.82
CA ILE A 313 12.17 28.38 4.95
C ILE A 313 12.94 29.69 5.09
N ASP A 314 12.26 30.83 5.15
CA ASP A 314 12.87 32.15 5.34
C ASP A 314 13.58 32.27 6.70
N LYS A 315 13.09 31.57 7.73
CA LYS A 315 13.75 31.47 9.05
C LYS A 315 14.95 30.52 9.07
N GLY A 316 15.15 29.74 8.00
CA GLY A 316 16.29 28.85 7.82
C GLY A 316 16.12 27.44 8.37
N VAL A 317 14.89 26.94 8.53
CA VAL A 317 14.67 25.54 8.95
C VAL A 317 15.29 24.56 7.94
N ASP A 318 15.64 23.36 8.40
CA ASP A 318 16.33 22.35 7.58
C ASP A 318 15.35 21.45 6.82
N GLY A 319 14.08 21.43 7.24
CA GLY A 319 13.04 20.61 6.66
C GLY A 319 11.65 20.96 7.17
N ILE A 320 10.63 20.32 6.60
CA ILE A 320 9.22 20.47 6.99
C ILE A 320 8.57 19.09 6.98
N ILE A 321 7.80 18.80 8.02
CA ILE A 321 6.86 17.67 8.08
C ILE A 321 5.47 18.18 7.65
N SER A 322 4.87 17.55 6.65
CA SER A 322 3.62 18.01 6.05
C SER A 322 2.70 16.85 5.64
N ASP A 323 1.39 17.06 5.77
CA ASP A 323 0.37 16.19 5.19
C ASP A 323 0.34 16.30 3.66
N TYR A 324 0.85 17.40 3.11
CA TYR A 324 0.90 17.71 1.68
C TYR A 324 2.35 17.88 1.21
N PRO A 325 3.14 16.79 1.15
CA PRO A 325 4.54 16.85 0.72
C PRO A 325 4.74 17.35 -0.72
N ASP A 326 3.70 17.27 -1.56
CA ASP A 326 3.67 17.82 -2.92
C ASP A 326 3.80 19.35 -2.89
N ARG A 327 3.08 20.01 -1.98
CA ARG A 327 3.18 21.45 -1.77
C ARG A 327 4.53 21.86 -1.23
N VAL A 328 5.10 21.09 -0.30
CA VAL A 328 6.46 21.33 0.21
C VAL A 328 7.48 21.25 -0.94
N ARG A 329 7.33 20.29 -1.86
CA ARG A 329 8.19 20.19 -3.05
C ARG A 329 8.07 21.41 -3.95
N ASP A 330 6.86 21.92 -4.16
CA ASP A 330 6.64 23.12 -4.98
C ASP A 330 7.29 24.36 -4.35
N VAL A 331 7.11 24.57 -3.05
CA VAL A 331 7.75 25.67 -2.31
C VAL A 331 9.28 25.49 -2.28
N ALA A 332 9.78 24.29 -2.05
CA ALA A 332 11.22 24.01 -2.07
C ALA A 332 11.84 24.29 -3.45
N ARG A 333 11.15 23.91 -4.53
CA ARG A 333 11.55 24.22 -5.92
C ARG A 333 11.59 25.73 -6.17
N ALA A 334 10.56 26.44 -5.71
CA ALA A 334 10.49 27.91 -5.82
C ALA A 334 11.63 28.60 -5.06
N ASN A 335 12.12 27.99 -3.98
CA ASN A 335 13.27 28.45 -3.20
C ASN A 335 14.62 27.91 -3.69
N HIS A 336 14.66 27.31 -4.89
CA HIS A 336 15.87 26.79 -5.53
C HIS A 336 16.61 25.69 -4.75
N PHE A 337 15.91 24.96 -3.87
CA PHE A 337 16.47 23.74 -3.28
C PHE A 337 16.53 22.62 -4.31
N LYS A 338 17.52 21.74 -4.15
CA LYS A 338 17.57 20.50 -4.92
C LYS A 338 16.45 19.57 -4.45
N LEU A 339 15.56 19.18 -5.36
CA LEU A 339 14.48 18.27 -5.02
C LEU A 339 14.99 16.84 -4.82
N PRO A 340 14.45 16.10 -3.85
CA PRO A 340 14.75 14.69 -3.68
C PRO A 340 14.29 13.89 -4.90
N LYS A 341 15.01 12.78 -5.14
CA LYS A 341 14.75 11.84 -6.22
C LYS A 341 13.39 11.14 -5.98
N SER A 342 12.57 11.07 -7.03
CA SER A 342 11.42 10.15 -7.09
C SER A 342 11.88 8.72 -7.35
N TYR A 343 11.15 7.76 -6.81
CA TYR A 343 11.39 6.34 -7.02
C TYR A 343 10.26 5.74 -7.83
N ASP A 344 10.59 5.03 -8.90
CA ASP A 344 9.60 4.33 -9.68
C ASP A 344 9.02 3.16 -8.88
N ALA A 345 7.70 2.98 -8.95
CA ALA A 345 7.06 1.84 -8.35
C ALA A 345 7.71 0.53 -8.85
N PRO A 346 8.04 -0.41 -7.95
CA PRO A 346 8.60 -1.68 -8.34
C PRO A 346 7.60 -2.44 -9.22
N ALA A 347 8.12 -3.24 -10.15
CA ALA A 347 7.27 -4.11 -10.93
C ALA A 347 6.47 -5.03 -9.99
N VAL A 348 5.15 -5.07 -10.17
CA VAL A 348 4.27 -5.92 -9.39
C VAL A 348 4.71 -7.38 -9.53
N ARG A 349 4.96 -8.03 -8.38
CA ARG A 349 5.30 -9.45 -8.34
C ARG A 349 4.02 -10.27 -8.36
N ALA A 350 3.87 -11.05 -9.44
CA ALA A 350 2.84 -12.06 -9.62
C ALA A 350 2.71 -12.98 -8.39
N LEU A 351 1.47 -13.32 -8.05
CA LEU A 351 1.02 -14.26 -7.04
C LEU A 351 0.29 -15.38 -7.79
N PRO A 352 1.02 -16.41 -8.29
CA PRO A 352 0.46 -17.40 -9.21
C PRO A 352 -0.79 -18.10 -8.71
N SER A 353 -0.91 -18.25 -7.39
CA SER A 353 -2.04 -18.94 -6.75
C SER A 353 -3.17 -18.03 -6.28
N ALA A 354 -3.07 -16.71 -6.46
CA ALA A 354 -4.10 -15.79 -6.00
C ALA A 354 -5.22 -15.64 -7.05
N HIS A 355 -6.47 -15.83 -6.61
CA HIS A 355 -7.66 -15.63 -7.43
C HIS A 355 -8.62 -14.63 -6.77
N ALA A 356 -8.89 -13.54 -7.48
CA ALA A 356 -9.83 -12.50 -7.06
C ALA A 356 -11.24 -12.93 -7.46
N HIS A 357 -11.98 -13.37 -6.46
CA HIS A 357 -13.39 -13.69 -6.59
C HIS A 357 -14.22 -12.40 -6.59
N ASN A 358 -15.36 -12.41 -7.26
CA ASN A 358 -16.24 -11.24 -7.40
C ASN A 358 -15.47 -9.95 -7.78
N ASP A 359 -14.43 -10.05 -8.60
CA ASP A 359 -13.47 -8.96 -8.81
C ASP A 359 -14.14 -7.66 -9.31
N TYR A 360 -15.27 -7.81 -10.00
CA TYR A 360 -16.10 -6.72 -10.50
C TYR A 360 -16.80 -5.90 -9.41
N GLU A 361 -16.89 -6.38 -8.17
CA GLU A 361 -17.40 -5.66 -7.01
C GLU A 361 -16.35 -4.72 -6.38
N HIS A 362 -15.08 -4.86 -6.75
CA HIS A 362 -14.04 -3.94 -6.31
C HIS A 362 -14.18 -2.56 -6.96
N ARG A 363 -13.61 -1.55 -6.30
CA ARG A 363 -13.69 -0.15 -6.74
C ARG A 363 -13.10 0.04 -8.14
N ARG A 364 -11.97 -0.62 -8.43
CA ARG A 364 -11.35 -0.65 -9.76
C ARG A 364 -11.27 -2.11 -10.21
N PRO A 365 -12.34 -2.65 -10.83
CA PRO A 365 -12.35 -4.02 -11.36
C PRO A 365 -11.10 -4.29 -12.17
N LEU A 366 -10.55 -5.49 -12.03
CA LEU A 366 -9.29 -5.97 -12.57
C LEU A 366 -8.05 -5.25 -12.02
N GLN A 367 -8.05 -3.91 -11.95
CA GLN A 367 -6.87 -3.13 -11.59
C GLN A 367 -6.43 -3.37 -10.14
N ASP A 368 -7.37 -3.44 -9.20
CA ASP A 368 -7.06 -3.68 -7.79
C ASP A 368 -6.37 -5.04 -7.58
N ALA A 369 -6.83 -6.08 -8.28
CA ALA A 369 -6.19 -7.39 -8.29
C ALA A 369 -4.82 -7.37 -8.98
N LEU A 370 -4.70 -6.68 -10.12
CA LEU A 370 -3.45 -6.56 -10.88
C LEU A 370 -2.36 -5.78 -10.15
N ASP A 371 -2.72 -4.75 -9.37
CA ASP A 371 -1.77 -3.97 -8.58
C ASP A 371 -1.15 -4.80 -7.44
N ARG A 372 -1.87 -5.84 -7.00
CA ARG A 372 -1.45 -6.78 -5.93
C ARG A 372 -0.79 -8.04 -6.45
N GLY A 373 -0.82 -8.24 -7.76
CA GLY A 373 -0.15 -9.36 -8.43
C GLY A 373 -1.01 -10.59 -8.60
N PHE A 374 -2.33 -10.52 -8.43
CA PHE A 374 -3.21 -11.67 -8.63
C PHE A 374 -3.08 -12.23 -10.06
N ASN A 375 -3.03 -13.55 -10.18
CA ASN A 375 -2.86 -14.22 -11.48
C ASN A 375 -4.18 -14.77 -12.04
N SER A 376 -5.27 -14.63 -11.32
CA SER A 376 -6.59 -15.10 -11.72
C SER A 376 -7.66 -14.15 -11.20
N VAL A 377 -8.66 -13.84 -12.01
CA VAL A 377 -9.82 -13.00 -11.64
C VAL A 377 -11.10 -13.60 -12.20
N GLU A 378 -12.23 -13.31 -11.56
CA GLU A 378 -13.56 -13.75 -11.98
C GLU A 378 -14.44 -12.58 -12.49
N ALA A 379 -15.21 -12.85 -13.53
CA ALA A 379 -16.23 -11.95 -14.06
C ALA A 379 -17.56 -12.70 -14.27
N ASP A 380 -18.60 -12.28 -13.54
CA ASP A 380 -19.97 -12.77 -13.70
C ASP A 380 -20.63 -12.07 -14.89
N VAL A 381 -21.04 -12.81 -15.91
CA VAL A 381 -21.47 -12.25 -17.19
C VAL A 381 -22.92 -12.61 -17.52
N TRP A 382 -23.67 -11.56 -17.84
CA TRP A 382 -25.03 -11.60 -18.38
C TRP A 382 -25.05 -11.11 -19.83
N LEU A 383 -25.76 -11.82 -20.70
CA LEU A 383 -26.08 -11.35 -22.05
C LEU A 383 -27.40 -10.58 -22.02
N ILE A 384 -27.34 -9.26 -22.20
CA ILE A 384 -28.50 -8.36 -22.16
C ILE A 384 -28.45 -7.45 -23.38
N ASP A 385 -29.49 -7.50 -24.22
CA ASP A 385 -29.59 -6.69 -25.45
C ASP A 385 -28.35 -6.82 -26.38
N GLY A 386 -27.69 -7.98 -26.37
CA GLY A 386 -26.47 -8.24 -27.15
C GLY A 386 -25.16 -7.76 -26.48
N GLU A 387 -25.22 -7.15 -25.29
CA GLU A 387 -24.07 -6.74 -24.49
C GLU A 387 -23.72 -7.79 -23.43
N LEU A 388 -22.43 -8.05 -23.23
CA LEU A 388 -21.92 -8.89 -22.15
C LEU A 388 -21.69 -8.03 -20.91
N ARG A 389 -22.74 -7.81 -20.12
CA ARG A 389 -22.68 -6.98 -18.91
C ARG A 389 -22.17 -7.78 -17.72
N VAL A 390 -21.42 -7.12 -16.84
CA VAL A 390 -20.77 -7.76 -15.68
C VAL A 390 -21.46 -7.34 -14.39
N ALA A 391 -22.01 -8.31 -13.67
CA ALA A 391 -22.64 -8.16 -12.36
C ALA A 391 -22.96 -9.53 -11.77
N HIS A 392 -23.05 -9.62 -10.44
CA HIS A 392 -23.49 -10.83 -9.76
C HIS A 392 -24.95 -11.15 -10.09
N ASP A 393 -25.83 -10.22 -9.74
CA ASP A 393 -27.26 -10.29 -10.00
C ASP A 393 -27.66 -9.52 -11.25
N LEU A 394 -28.70 -10.00 -11.92
CA LEU A 394 -29.20 -9.41 -13.16
C LEU A 394 -29.61 -7.93 -12.99
N GLU A 395 -30.13 -7.57 -11.82
CA GLU A 395 -30.57 -6.20 -11.51
C GLU A 395 -29.42 -5.18 -11.44
N ASP A 396 -28.22 -5.64 -11.14
CA ASP A 396 -27.01 -4.81 -11.06
C ASP A 396 -26.26 -4.69 -12.39
N ALA A 397 -26.72 -5.39 -13.44
CA ALA A 397 -26.10 -5.42 -14.76
C ALA A 397 -26.30 -4.10 -15.55
N LYS A 398 -25.49 -3.11 -15.19
CA LYS A 398 -25.55 -1.73 -15.72
C LYS A 398 -24.92 -1.60 -17.13
N PRO A 399 -25.51 -0.82 -18.04
CA PRO A 399 -24.88 -0.47 -19.32
C PRO A 399 -23.48 0.12 -19.15
N GLY A 400 -22.56 -0.21 -20.05
CA GLY A 400 -21.17 0.28 -20.03
C GLY A 400 -20.21 -0.47 -19.10
N ARG A 401 -20.72 -1.25 -18.13
CA ARG A 401 -19.94 -2.21 -17.34
C ARG A 401 -19.97 -3.58 -18.00
N THR A 402 -19.10 -3.75 -18.99
CA THR A 402 -19.07 -4.93 -19.85
C THR A 402 -17.81 -5.74 -19.66
N LEU A 403 -17.82 -7.02 -20.06
CA LEU A 403 -16.63 -7.87 -20.07
C LEU A 403 -15.49 -7.21 -20.86
N GLU A 404 -15.83 -6.53 -21.96
CA GLU A 404 -14.86 -5.83 -22.79
C GLU A 404 -14.26 -4.59 -22.11
N SER A 405 -15.09 -3.73 -21.51
CA SER A 405 -14.65 -2.48 -20.88
C SER A 405 -13.91 -2.70 -19.56
N LEU A 406 -14.31 -3.70 -18.78
CA LEU A 406 -13.71 -3.97 -17.46
C LEU A 406 -12.49 -4.91 -17.54
N TYR A 407 -12.48 -5.89 -18.45
CA TYR A 407 -11.46 -6.94 -18.46
C TYR A 407 -10.65 -7.02 -19.75
N LEU A 408 -11.30 -7.26 -20.89
CA LEU A 408 -10.57 -7.62 -22.12
C LEU A 408 -9.70 -6.47 -22.66
N LYS A 409 -10.26 -5.27 -22.75
CA LYS A 409 -9.51 -4.11 -23.24
C LYS A 409 -8.39 -3.72 -22.27
N PRO A 410 -8.60 -3.56 -20.95
CA PRO A 410 -7.51 -3.24 -20.03
C PRO A 410 -6.41 -4.31 -19.97
N LEU A 411 -6.76 -5.60 -20.04
CA LEU A 411 -5.76 -6.67 -20.16
C LEU A 411 -4.95 -6.55 -21.44
N ALA A 412 -5.58 -6.26 -22.58
CA ALA A 412 -4.87 -6.08 -23.84
C ALA A 412 -3.92 -4.88 -23.81
N ASP A 413 -4.36 -3.75 -23.25
CA ASP A 413 -3.54 -2.56 -23.07
C ASP A 413 -2.32 -2.87 -22.17
N ARG A 414 -2.54 -3.54 -21.03
CA ARG A 414 -1.46 -3.95 -20.13
C ARG A 414 -0.49 -4.94 -20.76
N VAL A 415 -1.00 -5.95 -21.49
CA VAL A 415 -0.15 -6.94 -22.18
C VAL A 415 0.72 -6.26 -23.23
N ARG A 416 0.19 -5.26 -23.94
CA ARG A 416 0.98 -4.45 -24.87
C ARG A 416 2.07 -3.66 -24.14
N GLU A 417 1.73 -3.02 -23.02
CA GLU A 417 2.68 -2.24 -22.20
C GLU A 417 3.78 -3.11 -21.57
N ASN A 418 3.47 -4.37 -21.27
CA ASN A 418 4.38 -5.33 -20.67
C ASN A 418 4.99 -6.31 -21.70
N HIS A 419 5.00 -5.93 -22.98
CA HIS A 419 5.66 -6.66 -24.06
C HIS A 419 5.22 -8.13 -24.24
N GLY A 420 3.90 -8.38 -24.17
CA GLY A 420 3.30 -9.68 -24.45
C GLY A 420 2.95 -10.52 -23.23
N GLN A 421 3.07 -9.98 -22.02
CA GLN A 421 2.67 -10.65 -20.76
C GLN A 421 1.82 -9.73 -19.88
N VAL A 422 0.98 -10.28 -19.00
CA VAL A 422 0.22 -9.46 -18.03
C VAL A 422 1.15 -8.82 -17.00
N TYR A 423 2.18 -9.55 -16.56
CA TYR A 423 3.24 -9.05 -15.68
C TYR A 423 4.58 -9.20 -16.38
N LYS A 424 5.48 -8.20 -16.26
CA LYS A 424 6.84 -8.26 -16.85
C LYS A 424 7.65 -9.47 -16.38
N ARG A 425 7.33 -9.98 -15.18
CA ARG A 425 7.94 -11.16 -14.56
C ARG A 425 6.84 -11.98 -13.88
N GLY A 426 6.14 -12.81 -14.66
CA GLY A 426 5.05 -13.65 -14.15
C GLY A 426 4.68 -14.78 -15.11
N GLY A 427 3.92 -15.75 -14.61
CA GLY A 427 3.31 -16.79 -15.44
C GLY A 427 2.07 -16.30 -16.19
N GLY A 428 1.35 -17.21 -16.85
CA GLY A 428 0.08 -16.91 -17.50
C GLY A 428 -0.96 -16.36 -16.52
N PHE A 429 -1.87 -15.53 -17.03
CA PHE A 429 -2.99 -14.97 -16.27
C PHE A 429 -4.30 -15.67 -16.66
N GLN A 430 -5.21 -15.89 -15.71
CA GLN A 430 -6.49 -16.52 -15.95
C GLN A 430 -7.65 -15.52 -15.79
N LEU A 431 -8.55 -15.50 -16.78
CA LEU A 431 -9.83 -14.80 -16.67
C LEU A 431 -10.93 -15.87 -16.60
N LEU A 432 -11.51 -16.06 -15.43
CA LEU A 432 -12.67 -16.92 -15.23
C LEU A 432 -13.93 -16.14 -15.59
N ILE A 433 -14.69 -16.61 -16.58
CA ILE A 433 -15.92 -15.98 -17.06
C ILE A 433 -17.08 -16.86 -16.62
N ASP A 434 -17.80 -16.45 -15.58
CA ASP A 434 -18.95 -17.19 -15.07
C ASP A 434 -20.23 -16.73 -15.77
N ILE A 435 -20.82 -17.61 -16.58
CA ILE A 435 -22.03 -17.27 -17.35
C ILE A 435 -23.26 -17.40 -16.44
N LYS A 436 -23.96 -16.29 -16.20
CA LYS A 436 -25.18 -16.26 -15.39
C LYS A 436 -26.48 -16.38 -16.20
N SER A 437 -26.48 -15.91 -17.43
CA SER A 437 -27.60 -16.04 -18.38
C SER A 437 -27.58 -17.37 -19.13
N ASP A 438 -28.41 -17.52 -20.17
CA ASP A 438 -28.46 -18.72 -21.02
C ASP A 438 -27.07 -19.10 -21.58
N GLY A 439 -26.68 -20.36 -21.39
CA GLY A 439 -25.34 -20.85 -21.70
C GLY A 439 -24.95 -20.70 -23.17
N PRO A 440 -25.64 -21.35 -24.12
CA PRO A 440 -25.27 -21.33 -25.54
C PRO A 440 -25.22 -19.92 -26.15
N SER A 441 -26.25 -19.10 -25.94
CA SER A 441 -26.31 -17.76 -26.54
C SER A 441 -25.28 -16.81 -25.94
N THR A 442 -25.09 -16.85 -24.61
CA THR A 442 -24.09 -16.03 -23.92
C THR A 442 -22.68 -16.46 -24.28
N TYR A 443 -22.40 -17.76 -24.31
CA TYR A 443 -21.11 -18.27 -24.73
C TYR A 443 -20.76 -17.86 -26.16
N ALA A 444 -21.70 -17.95 -27.10
CA ALA A 444 -21.47 -17.49 -28.46
C ALA A 444 -21.11 -15.99 -28.53
N ALA A 445 -21.68 -15.16 -27.65
CA ALA A 445 -21.30 -13.76 -27.52
C ALA A 445 -19.92 -13.58 -26.88
N VAL A 446 -19.60 -14.33 -25.83
CA VAL A 446 -18.27 -14.35 -25.19
C VAL A 446 -17.18 -14.77 -26.18
N ASP A 447 -17.40 -15.84 -26.94
CA ASP A 447 -16.45 -16.33 -27.94
C ASP A 447 -16.15 -15.27 -29.01
N ARG A 448 -17.18 -14.58 -29.52
CA ARG A 448 -17.02 -13.45 -30.44
C ARG A 448 -16.23 -12.30 -29.82
N ALA A 449 -16.45 -12.00 -28.53
CA ALA A 449 -15.69 -10.97 -27.82
C ALA A 449 -14.21 -11.38 -27.69
N LEU A 450 -13.92 -12.59 -27.21
CA LEU A 450 -12.55 -13.10 -27.06
C LEU A 450 -11.81 -13.19 -28.40
N ALA A 451 -12.50 -13.54 -29.50
CA ALA A 451 -11.91 -13.60 -30.83
C ALA A 451 -11.33 -12.25 -31.31
N LYS A 452 -11.93 -11.12 -30.89
CA LYS A 452 -11.37 -9.77 -31.15
C LYS A 452 -10.01 -9.57 -30.49
N TYR A 453 -9.78 -10.24 -29.35
CA TYR A 453 -8.59 -10.16 -28.53
C TYR A 453 -7.64 -11.36 -28.71
N ARG A 454 -7.75 -12.09 -29.84
CA ARG A 454 -6.92 -13.27 -30.14
C ARG A 454 -5.40 -13.06 -30.02
N GLY A 455 -4.92 -11.82 -30.10
CA GLY A 455 -3.49 -11.50 -29.94
C GLY A 455 -2.95 -11.69 -28.53
N ILE A 456 -3.82 -11.77 -27.52
CA ILE A 456 -3.44 -12.01 -26.11
C ILE A 456 -4.01 -13.32 -25.55
N SER A 457 -5.04 -13.88 -26.19
CA SER A 457 -5.76 -15.06 -25.70
C SER A 457 -4.96 -16.36 -25.90
N THR A 458 -5.10 -17.28 -24.96
CA THR A 458 -4.83 -18.70 -25.20
C THR A 458 -5.87 -19.26 -26.16
N ILE A 459 -5.42 -19.92 -27.23
CA ILE A 459 -6.28 -20.45 -28.29
C ILE A 459 -6.18 -21.98 -28.30
N PHE A 460 -7.32 -22.64 -28.40
CA PHE A 460 -7.43 -24.09 -28.49
C PHE A 460 -7.85 -24.49 -29.90
N VAL A 461 -7.04 -25.30 -30.59
CA VAL A 461 -7.30 -25.73 -31.97
C VAL A 461 -7.10 -27.24 -32.09
N ASP A 462 -8.17 -27.98 -32.40
CA ASP A 462 -8.14 -29.43 -32.61
C ASP A 462 -7.34 -30.19 -31.52
N GLY A 463 -7.57 -29.83 -30.25
CA GLY A 463 -6.90 -30.43 -29.09
C GLY A 463 -5.49 -29.92 -28.79
N ARG A 464 -4.94 -29.01 -29.60
CA ARG A 464 -3.69 -28.29 -29.33
C ARG A 464 -3.96 -26.98 -28.60
N VAL A 465 -3.02 -26.57 -27.75
CA VAL A 465 -3.09 -25.33 -26.96
C VAL A 465 -2.00 -24.38 -27.43
N PHE A 466 -2.39 -23.18 -27.85
CA PHE A 466 -1.49 -22.07 -28.15
C PHE A 466 -1.60 -21.05 -27.02
N THR A 467 -0.67 -21.12 -26.08
CA THR A 467 -0.69 -20.30 -24.86
C THR A 467 -0.50 -18.82 -25.20
N GLY A 468 -1.46 -18.00 -24.78
CA GLY A 468 -1.38 -16.54 -24.80
C GLY A 468 -1.03 -15.97 -23.43
N ALA A 469 -1.07 -14.65 -23.31
CA ALA A 469 -0.90 -13.95 -22.04
C ALA A 469 -2.06 -14.21 -21.07
N VAL A 470 -3.27 -14.39 -21.63
CA VAL A 470 -4.52 -14.58 -20.88
C VAL A 470 -5.20 -15.87 -21.30
N THR A 471 -5.42 -16.77 -20.34
CA THR A 471 -6.25 -17.97 -20.53
C THR A 471 -7.65 -17.71 -20.00
N SER A 472 -8.62 -17.63 -20.89
CA SER A 472 -10.03 -17.55 -20.49
C SER A 472 -10.60 -18.93 -20.20
N VAL A 473 -11.40 -19.04 -19.15
CA VAL A 473 -12.08 -20.29 -18.77
C VAL A 473 -13.55 -19.98 -18.49
N ILE A 474 -14.47 -20.75 -19.08
CA ILE A 474 -15.91 -20.57 -18.89
C ILE A 474 -16.38 -21.36 -17.66
N SER A 475 -17.04 -20.68 -16.73
CA SER A 475 -17.77 -21.25 -15.58
C SER A 475 -19.27 -20.91 -15.65
N GLY A 476 -20.03 -21.18 -14.58
CA GLY A 476 -21.49 -20.99 -14.54
C GLY A 476 -22.26 -21.91 -15.48
N ASN A 477 -23.18 -21.33 -16.27
CA ASN A 477 -23.99 -22.00 -17.29
C ASN A 477 -23.16 -22.35 -18.53
N ARG A 478 -22.26 -23.33 -18.41
CA ARG A 478 -21.29 -23.71 -19.45
C ARG A 478 -21.92 -24.65 -20.51
N PRO A 479 -21.97 -24.26 -21.80
CA PRO A 479 -22.50 -25.11 -22.86
C PRO A 479 -21.43 -26.06 -23.42
N LEU A 480 -21.24 -27.22 -22.77
CA LEU A 480 -20.15 -28.16 -23.10
C LEU A 480 -20.19 -28.65 -24.55
N ASP A 481 -21.37 -28.96 -25.08
CA ASP A 481 -21.51 -29.51 -26.43
C ASP A 481 -21.18 -28.47 -27.51
N ASP A 482 -21.61 -27.23 -27.33
CA ASP A 482 -21.24 -26.10 -28.20
C ASP A 482 -19.72 -25.88 -28.20
N MET A 483 -19.08 -25.91 -27.02
CA MET A 483 -17.62 -25.80 -26.90
C MET A 483 -16.91 -26.99 -27.57
N LYS A 484 -17.42 -28.22 -27.43
CA LYS A 484 -16.83 -29.39 -28.09
C LYS A 484 -16.93 -29.31 -29.61
N ALA A 485 -18.00 -28.73 -30.14
CA ALA A 485 -18.23 -28.60 -31.57
C ALA A 485 -17.30 -27.58 -32.26
N GLN A 486 -16.71 -26.65 -31.51
CA GLN A 486 -15.80 -25.64 -32.06
C GLN A 486 -14.41 -26.21 -32.38
N LYS A 487 -13.95 -25.95 -33.61
CA LYS A 487 -12.58 -26.27 -34.06
C LYS A 487 -11.54 -25.31 -33.49
N ILE A 488 -11.89 -24.04 -33.37
CA ILE A 488 -11.07 -22.98 -32.78
C ILE A 488 -11.87 -22.44 -31.60
N ARG A 489 -11.27 -22.43 -30.41
CA ARG A 489 -11.84 -21.82 -29.21
C ARG A 489 -10.88 -20.82 -28.60
N TYR A 490 -11.45 -19.81 -27.97
CA TYR A 490 -10.72 -18.81 -27.19
C TYR A 490 -10.84 -18.98 -25.68
N ALA A 491 -11.56 -20.02 -25.22
CA ALA A 491 -11.72 -20.34 -23.81
C ALA A 491 -11.69 -21.86 -23.56
N GLY A 492 -11.17 -22.23 -22.39
CA GLY A 492 -11.31 -23.56 -21.84
C GLY A 492 -12.58 -23.70 -21.01
N TYR A 493 -12.91 -24.92 -20.60
CA TYR A 493 -14.06 -25.25 -19.78
C TYR A 493 -13.64 -25.50 -18.31
N ASP A 494 -14.31 -24.86 -17.36
CA ASP A 494 -14.21 -25.19 -15.93
C ASP A 494 -15.08 -26.41 -15.64
N ARG A 495 -14.57 -27.50 -15.05
CA ARG A 495 -15.38 -28.69 -14.70
C ARG A 495 -15.66 -28.82 -13.21
N ARG A 496 -16.59 -29.71 -12.85
CA ARG A 496 -16.83 -30.13 -11.46
C ARG A 496 -16.04 -31.38 -11.12
N LEU A 497 -15.87 -31.68 -9.83
CA LEU A 497 -15.12 -32.86 -9.40
C LEU A 497 -15.76 -34.17 -9.82
N ALA A 498 -17.07 -34.19 -10.03
CA ALA A 498 -17.78 -35.33 -10.61
C ALA A 498 -17.23 -35.73 -11.99
N ASP A 499 -16.65 -34.79 -12.73
CA ASP A 499 -16.09 -35.03 -14.07
C ASP A 499 -14.60 -35.38 -14.05
N LEU A 500 -13.98 -35.51 -12.88
CA LEU A 500 -12.52 -35.66 -12.75
C LEU A 500 -12.00 -36.92 -13.47
N GLN A 501 -12.80 -37.99 -13.48
CA GLN A 501 -12.49 -39.27 -14.12
C GLN A 501 -13.05 -39.40 -15.55
N SER A 502 -13.60 -38.33 -16.13
CA SER A 502 -14.21 -38.36 -17.47
C SER A 502 -13.23 -38.63 -18.62
N GLY A 503 -11.91 -38.55 -18.37
CA GLY A 503 -10.86 -38.73 -19.38
C GLY A 503 -10.77 -37.60 -20.41
N MET A 504 -11.50 -36.48 -20.23
CA MET A 504 -11.49 -35.36 -21.16
C MET A 504 -10.19 -34.54 -21.06
N PRO A 505 -9.53 -34.21 -22.18
CA PRO A 505 -8.19 -33.61 -22.14
C PRO A 505 -8.16 -32.18 -21.56
N ALA A 506 -7.03 -31.81 -20.96
CA ALA A 506 -6.81 -30.46 -20.42
C ALA A 506 -6.89 -29.35 -21.48
N SER A 507 -6.70 -29.68 -22.77
CA SER A 507 -6.91 -28.75 -23.90
C SER A 507 -8.38 -28.43 -24.18
N LEU A 508 -9.33 -29.15 -23.57
CA LEU A 508 -10.73 -28.75 -23.49
C LEU A 508 -11.04 -28.14 -22.12
N MET A 509 -10.54 -28.79 -21.07
CA MET A 509 -10.93 -28.50 -19.69
C MET A 509 -9.70 -28.25 -18.83
N PRO A 510 -9.15 -27.02 -18.81
CA PRO A 510 -7.90 -26.73 -18.09
C PRO A 510 -8.08 -26.59 -16.57
N LEU A 511 -9.32 -26.45 -16.08
CA LEU A 511 -9.63 -26.13 -14.68
C LEU A 511 -10.69 -27.08 -14.12
N VAL A 512 -10.55 -27.45 -12.86
CA VAL A 512 -11.57 -28.10 -12.04
C VAL A 512 -11.89 -27.20 -10.87
N SER A 513 -13.14 -26.77 -10.78
CA SER A 513 -13.64 -26.00 -9.65
C SER A 513 -14.87 -26.64 -9.04
N ASP A 514 -14.94 -26.67 -7.72
CA ASP A 514 -16.14 -27.10 -7.01
C ASP A 514 -16.42 -26.26 -5.78
N ASN A 515 -17.65 -26.37 -5.30
CA ASN A 515 -18.06 -25.72 -4.06
C ASN A 515 -17.42 -26.46 -2.89
N TRP A 516 -16.66 -25.74 -2.06
CA TRP A 516 -16.01 -26.30 -0.88
C TRP A 516 -16.99 -27.04 0.04
N THR A 517 -18.15 -26.44 0.33
CA THR A 517 -19.12 -26.97 1.30
C THR A 517 -19.91 -28.17 0.78
N ASN A 518 -19.93 -28.40 -0.53
CA ASN A 518 -20.46 -29.63 -1.12
C ASN A 518 -19.50 -30.81 -0.98
N VAL A 519 -18.20 -30.54 -0.76
CA VAL A 519 -17.14 -31.55 -0.79
C VAL A 519 -16.57 -31.82 0.60
N PHE A 520 -16.49 -30.80 1.45
CA PHE A 520 -15.86 -30.82 2.76
C PHE A 520 -16.78 -30.22 3.82
N THR A 521 -16.73 -30.77 5.03
CA THR A 521 -17.48 -30.21 6.16
C THR A 521 -16.62 -29.24 6.98
N TRP A 522 -15.28 -29.38 6.92
CA TRP A 522 -14.37 -28.53 7.67
C TRP A 522 -14.40 -27.07 7.18
N GLN A 523 -14.61 -26.14 8.12
CA GLN A 523 -14.70 -24.70 7.85
C GLN A 523 -13.46 -23.93 8.34
N GLY A 524 -12.32 -24.60 8.52
CA GLY A 524 -11.09 -23.97 9.01
C GLY A 524 -10.94 -23.92 10.54
N VAL A 525 -11.96 -24.37 11.30
CA VAL A 525 -11.92 -24.37 12.77
C VAL A 525 -11.36 -25.68 13.30
N GLY A 526 -10.32 -25.59 14.13
CA GLY A 526 -9.58 -26.76 14.63
C GLY A 526 -8.80 -27.47 13.52
N PRO A 527 -8.17 -28.62 13.82
CA PRO A 527 -7.49 -29.43 12.82
C PRO A 527 -8.46 -29.94 11.74
N MET A 528 -8.03 -29.96 10.49
CA MET A 528 -8.80 -30.59 9.41
C MET A 528 -8.91 -32.10 9.67
N PRO A 529 -10.10 -32.72 9.57
CA PRO A 529 -10.24 -34.16 9.71
C PRO A 529 -9.34 -34.91 8.73
N GLU A 530 -8.57 -35.91 9.19
CA GLU A 530 -7.56 -36.62 8.37
C GLU A 530 -8.14 -37.27 7.10
N ASN A 531 -9.38 -37.75 7.15
CA ASN A 531 -10.09 -38.29 6.00
C ASN A 531 -10.41 -37.20 4.96
N GLU A 532 -10.81 -36.00 5.40
CA GLU A 532 -11.03 -34.85 4.52
C GLU A 532 -9.71 -34.33 3.95
N LYS A 533 -8.65 -34.28 4.77
CA LYS A 533 -7.31 -33.90 4.32
C LYS A 533 -6.79 -34.85 3.24
N THR A 534 -6.90 -36.15 3.46
CA THR A 534 -6.54 -37.18 2.46
C THR A 534 -7.35 -37.00 1.18
N LYS A 535 -8.66 -36.80 1.29
CA LYS A 535 -9.55 -36.54 0.15
C LYS A 535 -9.13 -35.30 -0.65
N LEU A 536 -8.75 -34.20 0.02
CA LEU A 536 -8.26 -32.98 -0.64
C LEU A 536 -6.99 -33.28 -1.45
N HIS A 537 -6.02 -33.95 -0.85
CA HIS A 537 -4.78 -34.34 -1.53
C HIS A 537 -5.06 -35.27 -2.73
N ASP A 538 -5.91 -36.28 -2.57
CA ASP A 538 -6.27 -37.21 -3.65
C ASP A 538 -6.93 -36.49 -4.85
N ILE A 539 -7.80 -35.52 -4.57
CA ILE A 539 -8.41 -34.67 -5.60
C ILE A 539 -7.34 -33.89 -6.36
N VAL A 540 -6.43 -33.23 -5.65
CA VAL A 540 -5.40 -32.40 -6.29
C VAL A 540 -4.44 -33.26 -7.11
N VAL A 541 -3.97 -34.38 -6.55
CA VAL A 541 -3.09 -35.32 -7.25
C VAL A 541 -3.74 -35.86 -8.51
N ALA A 542 -5.00 -36.31 -8.44
CA ALA A 542 -5.71 -36.83 -9.60
C ALA A 542 -5.92 -35.74 -10.68
N ALA A 543 -6.24 -34.51 -10.28
CA ALA A 543 -6.39 -33.39 -11.20
C ALA A 543 -5.06 -33.04 -11.89
N HIS A 544 -3.98 -32.92 -11.12
CA HIS A 544 -2.65 -32.60 -11.64
C HIS A 544 -2.11 -33.70 -12.55
N HIS A 545 -2.31 -34.99 -12.20
CA HIS A 545 -1.94 -36.12 -13.06
C HIS A 545 -2.65 -36.07 -14.41
N ALA A 546 -3.89 -35.61 -14.44
CA ALA A 546 -4.66 -35.42 -15.66
C ALA A 546 -4.39 -34.06 -16.37
N GLY A 547 -3.50 -33.23 -15.81
CA GLY A 547 -3.06 -31.96 -16.39
C GLY A 547 -3.97 -30.77 -16.12
N TYR A 548 -4.80 -30.84 -15.07
CA TYR A 548 -5.78 -29.82 -14.73
C TYR A 548 -5.33 -28.97 -13.55
N LYS A 549 -5.75 -27.71 -13.54
CA LYS A 549 -5.67 -26.86 -12.33
C LYS A 549 -6.86 -27.09 -11.41
N VAL A 550 -6.71 -26.81 -10.12
CA VAL A 550 -7.75 -26.94 -9.10
C VAL A 550 -8.06 -25.61 -8.44
N ARG A 551 -9.36 -25.33 -8.24
CA ARG A 551 -9.88 -24.22 -7.45
C ARG A 551 -11.05 -24.71 -6.60
N PHE A 552 -11.27 -24.10 -5.45
CA PHE A 552 -12.52 -24.23 -4.71
C PHE A 552 -13.17 -22.86 -4.52
N TRP A 553 -14.50 -22.80 -4.65
CA TRP A 553 -15.30 -21.60 -4.36
C TRP A 553 -16.22 -21.87 -3.17
N ALA A 554 -16.84 -20.82 -2.60
CA ALA A 554 -17.57 -20.89 -1.33
C ALA A 554 -16.73 -21.46 -0.17
N THR A 555 -15.43 -21.19 -0.20
CA THR A 555 -14.51 -21.43 0.92
C THR A 555 -14.82 -20.46 2.06
N PRO A 556 -14.62 -20.83 3.33
CA PRO A 556 -14.53 -19.87 4.44
C PRO A 556 -13.60 -18.69 4.09
N ASP A 557 -14.17 -17.50 3.88
CA ASP A 557 -13.43 -16.32 3.41
C ASP A 557 -13.57 -15.08 4.31
N VAL A 558 -14.30 -15.20 5.42
CA VAL A 558 -14.34 -14.17 6.46
C VAL A 558 -12.95 -14.02 7.09
N PRO A 559 -12.40 -12.80 7.22
CA PRO A 559 -11.12 -12.58 7.90
C PRO A 559 -11.06 -13.21 9.29
N GLY A 560 -9.96 -13.93 9.56
CA GLY A 560 -9.74 -14.59 10.84
C GLY A 560 -8.95 -15.90 10.74
N ALA A 561 -8.74 -16.54 11.88
CA ALA A 561 -7.90 -17.73 12.01
C ALA A 561 -8.39 -18.92 11.15
N ALA A 562 -9.71 -19.07 11.01
CA ALA A 562 -10.31 -20.18 10.27
C ALA A 562 -9.99 -20.11 8.77
N ARG A 563 -10.15 -18.93 8.16
CA ARG A 563 -9.77 -18.70 6.76
C ARG A 563 -8.30 -18.93 6.52
N GLU A 564 -7.43 -18.41 7.40
CA GLU A 564 -6.00 -18.64 7.24
C GLU A 564 -5.61 -20.12 7.39
N ALA A 565 -6.28 -20.86 8.28
CA ALA A 565 -6.06 -22.30 8.41
C ALA A 565 -6.45 -23.03 7.13
N LEU A 566 -7.59 -22.66 6.53
CA LEU A 566 -8.00 -23.18 5.24
C LEU A 566 -6.97 -22.87 4.15
N TRP A 567 -6.55 -21.61 3.99
CA TRP A 567 -5.54 -21.24 3.00
C TRP A 567 -4.23 -22.02 3.17
N ARG A 568 -3.79 -22.25 4.41
CA ARG A 568 -2.61 -23.09 4.69
C ARG A 568 -2.80 -24.53 4.19
N GLU A 569 -3.95 -25.14 4.44
CA GLU A 569 -4.23 -26.50 3.95
C GLU A 569 -4.38 -26.56 2.42
N LEU A 570 -5.01 -25.56 1.79
CA LEU A 570 -5.10 -25.48 0.32
C LEU A 570 -3.71 -25.34 -0.33
N VAL A 571 -2.84 -24.50 0.23
CA VAL A 571 -1.45 -24.36 -0.23
C VAL A 571 -0.67 -25.66 -0.03
N ALA A 572 -0.80 -26.28 1.14
CA ALA A 572 -0.12 -27.54 1.45
C ALA A 572 -0.57 -28.70 0.52
N ALA A 573 -1.85 -28.71 0.14
CA ALA A 573 -2.39 -29.67 -0.81
C ALA A 573 -1.98 -29.41 -2.27
N GLY A 574 -1.47 -28.21 -2.59
CA GLY A 574 -1.10 -27.82 -3.95
C GLY A 574 -2.27 -27.31 -4.80
N VAL A 575 -3.35 -26.81 -4.18
CA VAL A 575 -4.45 -26.18 -4.91
C VAL A 575 -3.94 -24.97 -5.69
N ASP A 576 -4.26 -24.91 -6.99
CA ASP A 576 -3.66 -23.93 -7.90
C ASP A 576 -4.17 -22.50 -7.66
N TYR A 577 -5.44 -22.33 -7.28
CA TYR A 577 -6.02 -21.01 -7.04
C TYR A 577 -6.78 -20.94 -5.71
N LEU A 578 -6.35 -20.02 -4.85
CA LEU A 578 -7.00 -19.64 -3.61
C LEU A 578 -8.02 -18.53 -3.91
N ASN A 579 -9.28 -18.84 -3.66
CA ASN A 579 -10.41 -17.94 -3.87
C ASN A 579 -10.56 -16.96 -2.71
N THR A 580 -10.67 -15.66 -2.98
CA THR A 580 -11.01 -14.66 -1.95
C THR A 580 -11.64 -13.40 -2.54
N ASP A 581 -12.46 -12.72 -1.74
CA ASP A 581 -12.89 -11.34 -1.94
C ASP A 581 -11.96 -10.34 -1.19
N ASP A 582 -11.11 -10.82 -0.27
CA ASP A 582 -10.17 -10.00 0.52
C ASP A 582 -8.77 -9.97 -0.12
N LEU A 583 -8.61 -9.11 -1.13
CA LEU A 583 -7.36 -9.02 -1.91
C LEU A 583 -6.12 -8.74 -1.06
N HIS A 584 -6.24 -7.81 -0.09
CA HIS A 584 -5.15 -7.49 0.84
C HIS A 584 -4.82 -8.69 1.72
N GLY A 585 -5.85 -9.36 2.26
CA GLY A 585 -5.66 -10.51 3.13
C GLY A 585 -4.91 -11.66 2.49
N LEU A 586 -5.24 -11.99 1.24
CA LEU A 586 -4.55 -13.06 0.53
C LEU A 586 -3.16 -12.62 0.03
N GLU A 587 -2.98 -11.35 -0.33
CA GLU A 587 -1.65 -10.81 -0.64
C GLU A 587 -0.71 -10.94 0.57
N ASP A 588 -1.14 -10.45 1.74
CA ASP A 588 -0.40 -10.58 3.01
C ASP A 588 -0.03 -12.05 3.27
N PHE A 589 -1.02 -12.94 3.20
CA PHE A 589 -0.82 -14.36 3.45
C PHE A 589 0.21 -15.01 2.53
N LEU A 590 0.17 -14.72 1.21
CA LEU A 590 1.08 -15.32 0.23
C LEU A 590 2.47 -14.68 0.23
N ARG A 591 2.62 -13.45 0.75
CA ARG A 591 3.91 -12.75 0.82
C ARG A 591 4.68 -13.04 2.11
N GLY A 592 4.02 -13.51 3.17
CA GLY A 592 4.62 -13.91 4.44
C GLY A 592 4.75 -12.76 5.41
#